data_AF-A0A940UCB2-F1
#
_entry.id   AF-A0A940UCB2-F1
#
_cell.length_a   1.000
_cell.length_b   1.000
_cell.length_c   1.000
_cell.angle_alpha   90.00
_cell.angle_beta   90.00
_cell.angle_gamma   90.00
#
_symmetry.space_group_name_H-M   'P 1'
#
loop_
_entity.id
_entity.type
_entity.pdbx_description
1 polymer ?
#
loop_
_entity_poly.entity_id
_entity_poly.type
_entity_poly.pdbx_seq_one_letter_code
_entity_poly.pdbx_strand_id
1 'polypeptide(L)'
;SQKETKPTAVGEEPKKKYTLGIDVLELTWLRIKEDKQAPREYLLQPGETLNLQAADRFEIDIGNAGGVQLNFQGKSLGAPGKRGEVVHLVLPGEKTF
;
A
#
# COMPACT_ATOMS: atom_id res chain seq x y z
N SER A 1 -29.23 -32.57 -30.67
CA SER A 1 -28.94 -32.57 -29.22
C SER A 1 -28.62 -31.16 -28.80
N GLN A 2 -29.46 -30.57 -27.95
CA GLN A 2 -29.20 -29.26 -27.36
C GLN A 2 -28.13 -29.38 -26.27
N LYS A 3 -27.35 -28.31 -26.04
CA LYS A 3 -27.34 -27.61 -24.74
C LYS A 3 -26.60 -26.25 -24.84
N GLU A 4 -27.40 -25.19 -24.69
CA GLU A 4 -27.18 -23.93 -23.93
C GLU A 4 -26.07 -22.97 -24.42
N THR A 5 -26.32 -21.87 -25.15
CA THR A 5 -26.89 -20.55 -24.76
C THR A 5 -26.36 -19.90 -23.47
N LYS A 6 -25.38 -19.00 -23.58
CA LYS A 6 -25.48 -17.51 -23.42
C LYS A 6 -24.15 -16.91 -22.93
N PRO A 7 -23.75 -15.75 -23.47
CA PRO A 7 -22.55 -15.03 -23.06
C PRO A 7 -22.81 -14.33 -21.73
N THR A 8 -21.83 -14.35 -20.82
CA THR A 8 -21.80 -13.39 -19.71
C THR A 8 -20.38 -12.90 -19.54
N ALA A 9 -20.06 -11.89 -20.33
CA ALA A 9 -19.22 -10.82 -19.84
C ALA A 9 -19.94 -10.24 -18.62
N VAL A 10 -19.57 -10.71 -17.42
CA VAL A 10 -19.77 -9.90 -16.23
C VAL A 10 -18.73 -8.79 -16.39
N GLY A 11 -19.19 -7.58 -16.70
CA GLY A 11 -18.36 -6.40 -16.59
C GLY A 11 -17.84 -6.33 -15.17
N GLU A 12 -16.59 -6.73 -14.97
CA GLU A 12 -15.81 -6.16 -13.88
C GLU A 12 -15.60 -4.71 -14.26
N GLU A 13 -16.50 -3.84 -13.80
CA GLU A 13 -16.11 -2.45 -13.57
C GLU A 13 -14.76 -2.52 -12.84
N PRO A 14 -13.72 -1.80 -13.29
CA PRO A 14 -12.45 -1.85 -12.61
C PRO A 14 -12.68 -1.36 -11.19
N LYS A 15 -12.75 -2.28 -10.22
CA LYS A 15 -12.73 -1.93 -8.80
C LYS A 15 -11.52 -1.02 -8.65
N LYS A 16 -11.75 0.24 -8.29
CA LYS A 16 -10.68 1.24 -8.16
C LYS A 16 -9.67 0.66 -7.18
N LYS A 17 -8.55 0.18 -7.70
CA LYS A 17 -7.44 -0.30 -6.88
C LYS A 17 -6.75 0.92 -6.30
N TYR A 18 -6.56 0.92 -4.99
CA TYR A 18 -5.72 1.89 -4.34
C TYR A 18 -4.25 1.61 -4.68
N THR A 19 -3.51 2.64 -5.04
CA THR A 19 -2.07 2.59 -5.29
C THR A 19 -1.32 3.29 -4.18
N LEU A 20 -0.25 2.64 -3.72
CA LEU A 20 0.68 3.18 -2.74
C LEU A 20 2.10 3.07 -3.31
N GLY A 21 2.75 4.22 -3.46
CA GLY A 21 4.18 4.34 -3.74
C GLY A 21 4.92 4.73 -2.47
N ILE A 22 6.10 4.14 -2.29
CA ILE A 22 7.00 4.41 -1.18
C ILE A 22 8.40 4.62 -1.76
N ASP A 23 8.93 5.82 -1.64
CA ASP A 23 10.31 6.13 -1.98
C ASP A 23 11.15 6.14 -0.70
N VAL A 24 12.25 5.38 -0.69
CA VAL A 24 13.07 5.18 0.50
C VAL A 24 14.29 6.11 0.47
N LEU A 25 14.42 6.93 1.51
CA LEU A 25 15.48 7.94 1.68
C LEU A 25 16.53 7.51 2.71
N GLU A 26 16.13 6.73 3.71
CA GLU A 26 17.00 6.12 4.72
C GLU A 26 16.63 4.64 4.90
N LEU A 27 17.54 3.83 5.49
CA LEU A 27 17.25 2.44 5.86
C LEU A 27 15.94 2.38 6.66
N THR A 28 14.96 1.67 6.13
CA THR A 28 13.60 1.65 6.66
C THR A 28 13.09 0.21 6.71
N TRP A 29 12.51 -0.16 7.84
CA TRP A 29 11.74 -1.40 7.96
C TRP A 29 10.26 -1.13 7.73
N LEU A 30 9.61 -1.95 6.91
CA LEU A 30 8.18 -1.87 6.62
C LEU A 30 7.52 -3.20 6.89
N ARG A 31 6.33 -3.17 7.48
CA ARG A 31 5.40 -4.31 7.50
C ARG A 31 4.08 -3.86 6.91
N ILE A 32 3.65 -4.50 5.82
CA ILE A 32 2.53 -4.06 5.01
C ILE A 32 1.54 -5.20 4.82
N LYS A 33 0.26 -4.92 5.08
CA LYS A 33 -0.85 -5.82 4.79
C LYS A 33 -1.80 -5.18 3.80
N GLU A 34 -1.99 -5.83 2.65
CA GLU A 34 -2.96 -5.45 1.64
C GLU A 34 -4.25 -6.24 1.82
N ASP A 35 -5.35 -5.55 2.09
CA ASP A 35 -6.68 -6.13 2.28
C ASP A 35 -6.70 -7.25 3.33
N LYS A 36 -7.09 -8.46 2.91
CA LYS A 36 -7.17 -9.67 3.73
C LYS A 36 -5.95 -10.59 3.56
N GLN A 37 -4.90 -10.12 2.88
CA GLN A 37 -3.67 -10.90 2.69
C GLN A 37 -2.86 -10.99 3.99
N ALA A 38 -1.90 -11.91 4.01
CA ALA A 38 -0.90 -11.96 5.06
C ALA A 38 0.04 -10.74 4.96
N PRO A 39 0.51 -10.19 6.10
CA PRO A 39 1.46 -9.09 6.10
C PRO A 39 2.80 -9.53 5.50
N ARG A 40 3.45 -8.63 4.78
CA ARG A 40 4.80 -8.78 4.23
C ARG A 40 5.74 -7.79 4.91
N GLU A 41 6.94 -8.24 5.22
CA GLU A 41 7.98 -7.42 5.84
C GLU A 41 9.10 -7.13 4.85
N TYR A 42 9.62 -5.91 4.89
CA TYR A 42 10.70 -5.43 4.04
C TYR A 42 11.72 -4.69 4.89
N LEU A 43 12.99 -4.84 4.55
CA LEU A 43 14.06 -3.97 5.00
C LEU A 43 14.65 -3.30 3.77
N LEU A 44 14.26 -2.05 3.54
CA LEU A 44 14.57 -1.31 2.32
C LEU A 44 15.72 -0.33 2.54
N GLN A 45 16.61 -0.26 1.56
CA GLN A 45 17.77 0.61 1.48
C GLN A 45 17.41 1.97 0.84
N PRO A 46 18.20 3.03 1.11
CA PRO A 46 18.06 4.30 0.41
C PRO A 46 18.10 4.15 -1.11
N GLY A 47 17.17 4.80 -1.81
CA GLY A 47 17.03 4.74 -3.26
C GLY A 47 16.11 3.61 -3.77
N GLU A 48 15.72 2.67 -2.91
CA GLU A 48 14.71 1.68 -3.28
C GLU A 48 13.31 2.31 -3.34
N THR A 49 12.46 1.72 -4.17
CA THR A 49 11.05 2.12 -4.28
C THR A 49 10.16 0.89 -4.19
N LEU A 50 9.01 1.05 -3.55
CA LEU A 50 7.99 0.00 -3.44
C LEU A 50 6.65 0.55 -3.96
N ASN A 51 6.04 -0.18 -4.89
CA ASN A 51 4.73 0.17 -5.46
C ASN A 51 3.77 -0.98 -5.22
N LEU A 52 2.66 -0.71 -4.54
CA LEU A 52 1.69 -1.70 -4.10
C LEU A 52 0.27 -1.33 -4.54
N GLN A 53 -0.59 -2.34 -4.59
CA GLN A 53 -1.99 -2.20 -4.94
C GLN A 53 -2.88 -2.96 -3.97
N ALA A 54 -3.94 -2.32 -3.49
CA ALA A 54 -4.96 -2.93 -2.65
C ALA A 54 -6.35 -2.63 -3.21
N ALA A 55 -7.33 -3.51 -2.98
CA ALA A 55 -8.71 -3.29 -3.38
C ALA A 55 -9.48 -2.43 -2.35
N ASP A 56 -9.19 -2.62 -1.07
CA ASP A 56 -9.92 -2.01 0.05
C ASP A 56 -9.01 -1.12 0.91
N ARG A 57 -7.88 -1.65 1.41
CA ARG A 57 -6.97 -0.89 2.29
C ARG A 57 -5.55 -1.46 2.42
N PHE A 58 -4.66 -0.61 2.93
CA PHE A 58 -3.34 -0.94 3.44
C PHE A 58 -3.31 -0.74 4.96
N GLU A 59 -2.73 -1.69 5.69
CA GLU A 59 -2.28 -1.52 7.08
C GLU A 59 -0.74 -1.58 7.07
N ILE A 60 -0.09 -0.54 7.59
CA ILE A 60 1.34 -0.30 7.37
C ILE A 60 2.00 0.07 8.71
N ASP A 61 3.00 -0.72 9.11
CA ASP A 61 3.94 -0.35 10.16
C ASP A 61 5.24 0.14 9.49
N ILE A 62 5.73 1.31 9.88
CA ILE A 62 6.90 1.95 9.27
C ILE A 62 7.90 2.27 10.37
N GLY A 63 9.02 1.55 10.42
CA GLY A 63 10.15 1.85 11.30
C GLY A 63 11.16 2.79 10.62
N ASN A 64 11.60 3.83 11.34
CA ASN A 64 12.30 4.98 10.77
C ASN A 64 11.42 5.76 9.78
N ALA A 65 10.22 6.14 10.21
CA ALA A 65 9.18 6.75 9.37
C ALA A 65 9.57 8.07 8.68
N GLY A 66 10.57 8.80 9.19
CA GLY A 66 11.16 9.96 8.50
C GLY A 66 12.02 9.59 7.29
N GLY A 67 12.40 8.32 7.15
CA GLY A 67 13.24 7.77 6.10
C GLY A 67 12.50 7.39 4.82
N VAL A 68 11.20 7.67 4.71
CA VAL A 68 10.41 7.39 3.50
C VAL A 68 9.53 8.56 3.09
N GLN A 69 9.21 8.60 1.81
CA GLN A 69 8.23 9.49 1.23
C GLN A 69 7.07 8.65 0.67
N LEU A 70 5.85 8.92 1.13
CA LEU A 70 4.66 8.19 0.69
C LEU A 70 3.93 8.93 -0.43
N ASN A 71 3.44 8.18 -1.41
CA ASN A 71 2.50 8.63 -2.42
C ASN A 71 1.29 7.71 -2.43
N PHE A 72 0.09 8.24 -2.22
CA PHE A 72 -1.14 7.46 -2.26
C PHE A 72 -2.07 8.01 -3.33
N GLN A 73 -2.52 7.15 -4.25
CA GLN A 73 -3.40 7.54 -5.36
C GLN A 73 -2.83 8.70 -6.22
N GLY A 74 -1.51 8.74 -6.40
CA GLY A 74 -0.83 9.81 -7.13
C GLY A 74 -0.60 11.09 -6.31
N LYS A 75 -1.10 11.17 -5.06
CA LYS A 75 -0.91 12.32 -4.17
C LYS A 75 0.21 12.03 -3.16
N SER A 76 1.19 12.92 -3.12
CA SER A 76 2.23 12.90 -2.09
C SER A 76 1.62 13.12 -0.70
N LEU A 77 1.94 12.24 0.24
CA LEU A 77 1.52 12.32 1.65
C LEU A 77 2.63 12.83 2.58
N GLY A 78 3.87 13.01 2.08
CA GLY A 78 4.99 13.39 2.93
C GLY A 78 5.67 12.19 3.57
N ALA A 79 6.62 12.51 4.46
CA ALA A 79 7.10 11.57 5.43
C ALA A 79 6.00 11.26 6.46
N PRO A 80 5.71 9.99 6.75
CA PRO A 80 4.70 9.59 7.72
C PRO A 80 5.16 9.86 9.17
N GLY A 81 6.43 10.16 9.45
CA GLY A 81 6.87 10.49 10.80
C GLY A 81 8.22 11.16 10.82
N LYS A 82 8.84 11.20 12.00
CA LYS A 82 10.21 11.67 12.19
C LYS A 82 11.21 10.53 11.99
N ARG A 83 12.47 10.91 11.82
CA ARG A 83 13.59 9.96 11.78
C ARG A 83 13.65 9.15 13.08
N GLY A 84 13.79 7.84 12.96
CA GLY A 84 13.80 6.87 14.06
C GLY A 84 12.44 6.55 14.68
N GLU A 85 11.37 7.23 14.25
CA GLU A 85 10.01 6.99 14.75
C GLU A 85 9.41 5.72 14.09
N VAL A 86 8.56 5.02 14.84
CA VAL A 86 7.70 3.97 14.30
C VAL A 86 6.30 4.54 14.13
N VAL A 87 5.72 4.39 12.95
CA VAL A 87 4.37 4.90 12.64
C VAL A 87 3.49 3.77 12.15
N HIS A 88 2.24 3.78 12.62
CA HIS A 88 1.17 2.88 12.18
C HIS A 88 0.17 3.66 11.31
N LEU A 89 -0.07 3.20 10.09
CA LEU A 89 -0.91 3.88 9.11
C LEU A 89 -1.92 2.93 8.49
N VAL A 90 -3.17 3.39 8.37
CA VAL A 90 -4.21 2.71 7.59
C VAL A 90 -4.64 3.61 6.44
N LEU A 91 -4.59 3.09 5.20
CA LEU A 91 -4.98 3.83 4.00
C LEU A 91 -6.00 3.04 3.17
N PRO A 92 -7.12 3.63 2.71
CA PRO A 92 -7.62 4.94 3.10
C PRO A 92 -8.12 4.92 4.56
N GLY A 93 -7.73 5.91 5.36
CA GLY A 93 -8.04 5.93 6.80
C GLY A 93 -7.24 6.98 7.57
N GLU A 94 -7.40 7.00 8.89
CA GLU A 94 -6.68 7.90 9.78
C GLU A 94 -5.31 7.34 10.17
N LYS A 95 -4.40 8.26 10.48
CA LYS A 95 -3.09 7.96 11.05
C LYS A 95 -3.26 7.73 12.55
N THR A 96 -2.95 6.53 13.01
CA THR A 96 -3.02 6.18 14.44
C THR A 96 -1.64 6.40 15.05
N PHE A 97 -1.56 7.31 16.03
CA PHE A 97 -0.34 7.70 16.74
C PHE A 97 -0.02 6.73 17.89
#